data_AF-A0A954JT40-F1
#
_entry.id   AF-A0A954JT40-F1
#
_cell.length_a   1.000
_cell.length_b   1.000
_cell.length_c   1.000
_cell.angle_alpha   90.00
_cell.angle_beta   90.00
_cell.angle_gamma   90.00
#
_symmetry.space_group_name_H-M   'P 1'
#
loop_
_entity.id
_entity.type
_entity.pdbx_description
1 polymer ?
#
loop_
_entity_poly.entity_id
_entity_poly.type
_entity_poly.pdbx_seq_one_letter_code
_entity_poly.pdbx_strand_id
1 'polypeptide(L)'
;MSFDPIPYDKSAALIHFLIVFGSSMLLAVLFCFLLDFLTRICSGVFQYFSGEGTFSTKLRKIPFFDAIKYIFTSAGEAITSILLSIGDFFVQMVHLSCRRIWSLSVLTIRESLRQKILYVFIIFAVLFMFAGWFLSGTADRPDLQVQSYIDFVLKAISWLVIPIMLLLACWSLPEDIRLRTIHTVVTKPAYRIEIVLGRMLGFTLLGSVILVVMGAVGYIWIERQVADIEQNKAVASATENEDSEEEPEEEEVSLLVSKVPLYGEISFTDREGAPTALGINVGDVWMFRSYIEGA
;
A
#
# COMPACT_ATOMS: atom_id res chain seq x y z
N MET A 1 0.40 -16.01 -34.41
CA MET A 1 1.35 -15.52 -33.39
C MET A 1 1.23 -16.47 -32.22
N SER A 2 2.19 -17.37 -32.04
CA SER A 2 2.24 -18.22 -30.84
C SER A 2 2.84 -17.37 -29.71
N PHE A 3 2.12 -17.35 -28.59
CA PHE A 3 2.43 -16.55 -27.41
C PHE A 3 2.91 -17.51 -26.33
N ASP A 4 4.21 -17.53 -26.03
CA ASP A 4 4.72 -18.30 -24.90
C ASP A 4 4.47 -17.57 -23.57
N PRO A 5 3.70 -18.15 -22.64
CA PRO A 5 3.46 -17.54 -21.33
C PRO A 5 4.70 -17.67 -20.44
N ILE A 6 5.23 -16.55 -19.95
CA ILE A 6 6.21 -16.57 -18.85
C ILE A 6 5.45 -16.83 -17.55
N PRO A 7 5.79 -17.87 -16.78
CA PRO A 7 5.10 -18.15 -15.52
C PRO A 7 5.31 -17.00 -14.53
N TYR A 8 4.22 -16.52 -13.91
CA TYR A 8 4.28 -15.45 -12.92
C TYR A 8 5.13 -15.87 -11.72
N ASP A 9 6.23 -15.15 -11.48
CA ASP A 9 7.11 -15.41 -10.36
C ASP A 9 6.50 -14.88 -9.05
N LYS A 10 5.82 -15.78 -8.34
CA LYS A 10 5.22 -15.51 -7.02
C LYS A 10 6.25 -15.03 -6.00
N SER A 11 7.51 -15.45 -6.14
CA SER A 11 8.56 -15.09 -5.18
C SER A 11 8.99 -13.63 -5.34
N ALA A 12 9.17 -13.17 -6.58
CA ALA A 12 9.48 -11.78 -6.89
C ALA A 12 8.36 -10.84 -6.43
N ALA A 13 7.10 -11.21 -6.66
CA ALA A 13 5.94 -10.45 -6.21
C ALA A 13 5.90 -10.27 -4.68
N LEU A 14 6.19 -11.34 -3.93
CA LEU A 14 6.23 -11.30 -2.47
C LEU A 14 7.36 -10.40 -1.96
N ILE A 15 8.53 -10.45 -2.60
CA ILE A 15 9.67 -9.58 -2.28
C ILE A 15 9.31 -8.11 -2.51
N HIS A 16 8.72 -7.77 -3.66
CA HIS A 16 8.29 -6.40 -3.94
C HIS A 16 7.25 -5.91 -2.93
N PHE A 17 6.29 -6.74 -2.56
CA PHE A 17 5.32 -6.42 -1.53
C PHE A 17 5.98 -6.12 -0.18
N LEU A 18 6.91 -6.98 0.27
CA LEU A 18 7.65 -6.77 1.51
C LEU A 18 8.50 -5.49 1.50
N ILE A 19 9.11 -5.14 0.36
CA ILE A 19 9.91 -3.93 0.22
C ILE A 19 9.03 -2.68 0.32
N VAL A 20 7.91 -2.63 -0.42
CA VAL A 20 7.00 -1.48 -0.40
C VAL A 20 6.37 -1.31 0.98
N PHE A 21 5.92 -2.41 1.58
CA PHE A 21 5.30 -2.38 2.89
C PHE A 21 6.31 -2.03 3.99
N GLY A 22 7.50 -2.63 3.95
CA GLY A 22 8.57 -2.39 4.89
C GLY A 22 9.11 -0.96 4.81
N SER A 23 9.31 -0.42 3.61
CA SER A 23 9.75 0.97 3.42
C SER A 23 8.71 1.98 3.92
N SER A 24 7.41 1.75 3.66
CA SER A 24 6.33 2.56 4.20
C SER A 24 6.27 2.53 5.73
N MET A 25 6.42 1.34 6.33
CA MET A 25 6.44 1.19 7.78
C MET A 25 7.65 1.87 8.41
N LEU A 26 8.83 1.76 7.80
CA LEU A 26 10.05 2.41 8.27
C LEU A 26 9.92 3.93 8.23
N LEU A 27 9.36 4.49 7.15
CA LEU A 27 9.09 5.93 7.04
C LEU A 27 8.10 6.41 8.11
N ALA A 28 7.03 5.66 8.38
CA ALA A 28 6.07 6.00 9.41
C ALA A 28 6.71 5.99 10.81
N VAL A 29 7.53 4.99 11.10
CA VAL A 29 8.28 4.88 12.36
C VAL A 29 9.27 6.05 12.51
N LEU A 30 10.05 6.36 11.46
CA LEU A 30 10.96 7.51 11.46
C LEU A 30 10.23 8.83 11.68
N PHE A 31 9.06 9.01 11.05
CA PHE A 31 8.24 10.20 11.23
C PHE A 31 7.75 10.34 12.68
N CYS A 32 7.31 9.25 13.31
CA CYS A 32 6.92 9.28 14.72
C CYS A 32 8.11 9.58 15.65
N PHE A 33 9.30 9.04 15.37
CA PHE A 33 10.50 9.40 16.11
C PHE A 33 10.87 10.87 15.93
N LEU A 34 10.75 11.40 14.71
CA LEU A 34 10.96 12.82 14.41
C LEU A 34 9.99 13.71 15.20
N LEU A 35 8.71 13.32 15.28
CA LEU A 35 7.71 14.05 16.05
C LEU A 35 7.98 14.00 17.57
N ASP A 36 8.37 12.84 18.12
CA ASP A 36 8.75 12.74 19.54
C ASP A 36 10.00 13.59 19.85
N PHE A 37 10.98 13.59 18.93
CA PHE A 37 12.16 14.43 19.02
C PHE A 37 11.82 15.93 18.99
N LEU A 38 10.99 16.36 18.03
CA LEU A 38 10.53 17.74 17.89
C LEU A 38 9.74 18.20 19.13
N THR A 39 8.82 17.37 19.62
CA THR A 39 8.02 17.70 20.82
C THR A 39 8.86 17.82 22.08
N ARG A 40 9.90 16.99 22.26
CA ARG A 40 10.85 17.13 23.37
C ARG A 40 11.69 18.39 23.29
N ILE A 41 12.20 18.73 22.09
CA ILE A 41 12.94 19.99 21.88
C ILE A 41 12.04 21.18 22.21
N CYS A 42 10.82 21.21 21.66
CA CYS A 42 9.87 22.28 21.93
C CYS A 42 9.52 22.38 23.43
N SER A 43 9.38 21.24 24.13
CA SER A 43 9.14 21.25 25.58
C SER A 43 10.33 21.81 26.37
N GLY A 44 11.57 21.46 25.99
CA GLY A 44 12.78 22.00 26.63
C GLY A 44 12.90 23.52 26.42
N VAL A 45 12.65 23.98 25.19
CA VAL A 45 12.62 25.42 24.84
C VAL A 45 11.48 26.14 25.57
N PHE A 46 10.29 25.54 25.63
CA PHE A 46 9.14 26.12 26.32
C PHE A 46 9.35 26.20 27.83
N GLN A 47 9.97 25.20 28.47
CA GLN A 47 10.32 25.29 29.89
C GLN A 47 11.32 26.41 30.17
N TYR A 48 12.30 26.61 29.29
CA TYR A 48 13.24 27.73 29.39
C TYR A 48 12.51 29.09 29.28
N PHE A 49 11.67 29.28 28.26
CA PHE A 49 10.90 30.51 28.06
C PHE A 49 9.83 30.74 29.12
N SER A 50 9.13 29.71 29.58
CA SER A 50 8.05 29.83 30.58
C SER A 50 8.60 30.11 31.99
N GLY A 51 9.87 29.78 32.26
CA GLY A 51 10.60 30.20 33.45
C GLY A 51 10.92 31.70 33.51
N GLU A 52 10.69 32.46 32.43
CA GLU A 52 11.01 33.90 32.36
C GLU A 52 10.08 34.83 33.16
N GLY A 53 9.00 34.32 33.76
CA GLY A 53 8.16 35.09 34.69
C GLY A 53 8.98 35.74 35.83
N THR A 54 10.10 35.11 36.22
CA THR A 54 11.09 35.65 37.17
C THR A 54 12.26 36.41 36.53
N PHE A 55 12.58 36.15 35.25
CA PHE A 55 13.72 36.76 34.53
C PHE A 55 13.49 38.25 34.25
N SER A 56 12.30 38.62 33.76
CA SER A 56 11.95 40.00 33.41
C SER A 56 11.93 40.94 34.63
N THR A 57 11.48 40.44 35.79
CA THR A 57 11.45 41.24 37.03
C THR A 57 12.85 41.51 37.60
N LYS A 58 13.79 40.57 37.42
CA LYS A 58 15.16 40.66 37.93
C LYS A 58 16.04 41.57 37.07
N LEU A 59 15.90 41.53 35.75
CA LEU A 59 16.67 42.35 34.78
C LEU A 59 16.49 43.85 34.97
N ARG A 60 15.33 44.30 35.46
CA ARG A 60 15.08 45.73 35.74
C ARG A 60 15.88 46.28 36.92
N LYS A 61 16.48 45.44 37.78
CA LYS A 61 17.16 45.85 39.02
C LYS A 61 18.70 45.77 38.99
N ILE A 62 19.31 45.30 37.90
CA ILE A 62 20.76 45.00 37.81
C ILE A 62 21.43 45.94 36.79
N PRO A 63 22.70 46.38 37.00
CA PRO A 63 23.44 47.19 36.04
C PRO A 63 23.64 46.48 34.68
N PHE A 64 23.75 47.27 33.60
CA PHE A 64 23.78 46.80 32.20
C PHE A 64 24.82 45.69 31.92
N PHE A 65 26.02 45.78 32.52
CA PHE A 65 27.07 44.77 32.36
C PHE A 65 26.74 43.42 33.02
N ASP A 66 26.09 43.43 34.19
CA ASP A 66 25.67 42.19 34.87
C ASP A 66 24.45 41.55 34.19
N ALA A 67 23.58 42.37 33.59
CA ALA A 67 22.47 41.90 32.77
C ALA A 67 22.95 41.12 31.54
N ILE A 68 23.97 41.63 30.82
CA ILE A 68 24.58 40.94 29.67
C ILE A 68 25.20 39.61 30.09
N LYS A 69 25.92 39.59 31.21
CA LYS A 69 26.56 38.36 31.72
C LYS A 69 25.51 37.31 32.13
N TYR A 70 24.40 37.75 32.74
CA TYR A 70 23.27 36.89 33.12
C TYR A 70 22.51 36.31 31.91
N ILE A 71 22.37 37.08 30.83
CA ILE A 71 21.81 36.60 29.55
C ILE A 71 22.70 35.53 28.92
N PHE A 72 24.03 35.71 28.96
CA PHE A 72 24.96 34.74 28.39
C PHE A 72 25.03 33.43 29.21
N THR A 73 24.98 33.52 30.55
CA THR A 73 24.95 32.32 31.41
C THR A 73 23.63 31.57 31.35
N SER A 74 22.49 32.28 31.25
CA SER A 74 21.17 31.65 31.11
C SER A 74 21.00 30.96 29.75
N ALA A 75 21.55 31.52 28.67
CA ALA A 75 21.61 30.84 27.37
C ALA A 75 22.38 29.52 27.44
N GLY A 76 23.44 29.44 28.26
CA GLY A 76 24.17 28.20 28.52
C GLY A 76 23.31 27.13 29.21
N GLU A 77 22.49 27.52 30.20
CA GLU A 77 21.56 26.62 30.90
C GLU A 77 20.43 26.13 29.98
N ALA A 78 19.99 26.94 29.03
CA ALA A 78 19.03 26.53 27.99
C ALA A 78 19.60 25.39 27.13
N ILE A 79 20.83 25.57 26.64
CA ILE A 79 21.49 24.61 25.75
C ILE A 79 21.73 23.28 26.46
N THR A 80 22.15 23.30 27.74
CA THR A 80 22.37 22.06 28.49
C THR A 80 21.07 21.30 28.75
N SER A 81 19.96 21.99 29.02
CA SER A 81 18.64 21.33 29.21
C SER A 81 18.13 20.63 27.93
N ILE A 82 18.34 21.26 26.78
CA ILE A 82 18.00 20.69 25.46
C ILE A 82 18.91 19.50 25.15
N LEU A 83 20.22 19.62 25.43
CA LEU A 83 21.20 18.55 25.20
C LEU A 83 20.91 17.31 26.07
N LEU A 84 20.54 17.51 27.33
CA LEU A 84 20.13 16.41 28.22
C LEU A 84 18.83 15.76 27.75
N SER A 85 17.84 16.54 27.30
CA SER A 85 16.58 16.02 26.74
C SER A 85 16.81 15.19 25.47
N ILE A 86 17.77 15.60 24.63
CA ILE A 86 18.26 14.82 23.49
C ILE A 86 18.94 13.53 23.96
N GLY A 87 19.80 13.61 24.97
CA GLY A 87 20.49 12.45 25.54
C GLY A 87 19.51 11.39 26.06
N ASP A 88 18.51 11.83 26.81
CA ASP A 88 17.45 10.97 27.33
C ASP A 88 16.62 10.31 26.22
N PHE A 89 16.42 10.97 25.08
CA PHE A 89 15.76 10.39 23.92
C PHE A 89 16.59 9.23 23.32
N PHE A 90 17.89 9.43 23.12
CA PHE A 90 18.77 8.38 22.60
C PHE A 90 18.88 7.19 23.54
N VAL A 91 18.98 7.43 24.86
CA VAL A 91 18.98 6.35 25.87
C VAL A 91 17.68 5.55 25.83
N GLN A 92 16.54 6.24 25.70
CA GLN A 92 15.23 5.57 25.58
C GLN A 92 15.11 4.76 24.29
N MET A 93 15.67 5.26 23.17
CA MET A 93 15.69 4.54 21.90
C MET A 93 16.51 3.24 21.99
N VAL A 94 17.63 3.26 22.72
CA VAL A 94 18.48 2.07 22.90
C VAL A 94 17.82 1.02 23.80
N HIS A 95 16.97 1.43 24.76
CA HIS A 95 16.26 0.51 25.64
C HIS A 95 14.94 -0.05 25.06
N LEU A 96 14.66 0.20 23.77
CA LEU A 96 13.50 -0.38 23.08
C LEU A 96 13.59 -1.91 23.04
N SER A 97 12.61 -2.58 23.63
CA SER A 97 12.55 -4.04 23.60
C SER A 97 11.50 -4.55 22.59
N CYS A 98 11.95 -5.24 21.53
CA CYS A 98 11.06 -5.82 20.52
C CYS A 98 9.99 -6.75 21.14
N ARG A 99 10.33 -7.47 22.22
CA ARG A 99 9.40 -8.38 22.90
C ARG A 99 8.23 -7.66 23.54
N ARG A 100 8.45 -6.48 24.15
CA ARG A 100 7.37 -5.70 24.77
C ARG A 100 6.48 -5.07 23.69
N ILE A 101 7.10 -4.55 22.63
CA ILE A 101 6.39 -4.00 21.47
C ILE A 101 5.48 -5.07 20.85
N TRP A 102 5.98 -6.29 20.61
CA TRP A 102 5.16 -7.41 20.10
C TRP A 102 3.97 -7.73 20.99
N SER A 103 4.17 -7.76 22.32
CA SER A 103 3.06 -8.03 23.26
C SER A 103 1.96 -6.97 23.19
N LEU A 104 2.34 -5.69 23.00
CA LEU A 104 1.41 -4.58 22.82
C LEU A 104 0.68 -4.67 21.47
N SER A 105 1.39 -5.02 20.39
CA SER A 105 0.79 -5.22 19.07
C SER A 105 -0.25 -6.34 19.07
N VAL A 106 0.06 -7.48 19.70
CA VAL A 106 -0.89 -8.61 19.80
C VAL A 106 -2.13 -8.23 20.60
N LEU A 107 -1.99 -7.40 21.64
CA LEU A 107 -3.13 -6.86 22.37
C LEU A 107 -3.99 -5.97 21.47
N THR A 108 -3.39 -5.07 20.69
CA THR A 108 -4.11 -4.22 19.73
C THR A 108 -4.86 -5.07 18.70
N ILE A 109 -4.23 -6.09 18.12
CA ILE A 109 -4.88 -6.99 17.15
C ILE A 109 -6.12 -7.65 17.76
N ARG A 110 -6.02 -8.17 18.99
CA ARG A 110 -7.14 -8.80 19.68
C ARG A 110 -8.29 -7.83 19.98
N GLU A 111 -7.97 -6.58 20.33
CA GLU A 111 -8.98 -5.56 20.56
C GLU A 111 -9.70 -5.17 19.26
N SER A 112 -8.94 -4.89 18.20
CA SER A 112 -9.49 -4.52 16.90
C SER A 112 -10.37 -5.61 16.29
N LEU A 113 -10.05 -6.89 16.50
CA LEU A 113 -10.90 -8.00 16.04
C LEU A 113 -12.26 -8.05 16.76
N ARG A 114 -12.32 -7.64 18.03
CA ARG A 114 -13.57 -7.60 18.80
C ARG A 114 -14.49 -6.44 18.40
N GLN A 115 -13.94 -5.37 17.83
CA GLN A 115 -14.69 -4.17 17.41
C GLN A 115 -15.51 -4.36 16.12
N LYS A 116 -15.88 -5.59 15.77
CA LYS A 116 -16.75 -5.93 14.63
C LYS A 116 -16.13 -5.64 13.24
N ILE A 117 -14.80 -5.63 13.14
CA ILE A 117 -14.09 -5.54 11.85
C ILE A 117 -14.46 -6.67 10.89
N LEU A 118 -14.97 -7.80 11.42
CA LEU A 118 -15.46 -8.91 10.60
C LEU A 118 -16.64 -8.54 9.67
N TYR A 119 -17.37 -7.44 9.93
CA TYR A 119 -18.41 -6.97 8.99
C TYR A 119 -17.86 -6.57 7.62
N VAL A 120 -16.56 -6.26 7.53
CA VAL A 120 -15.88 -5.96 6.27
C VAL A 120 -15.97 -7.14 5.30
N PHE A 121 -15.80 -8.37 5.80
CA PHE A 121 -15.95 -9.58 4.99
C PHE A 121 -17.37 -9.78 4.48
N ILE A 122 -18.37 -9.38 5.27
CA ILE A 122 -19.78 -9.47 4.86
C ILE A 122 -20.07 -8.46 3.75
N ILE A 123 -19.65 -7.20 3.90
CA ILE A 123 -19.83 -6.16 2.86
C ILE A 123 -19.12 -6.59 1.57
N PHE A 124 -17.89 -7.09 1.68
CA PHE A 124 -17.14 -7.58 0.54
C PHE A 124 -17.83 -8.76 -0.17
N ALA A 125 -18.32 -9.74 0.59
CA ALA A 125 -19.04 -10.89 0.04
C ALA A 125 -20.32 -10.46 -0.70
N VAL A 126 -21.09 -9.52 -0.14
CA VAL A 126 -22.28 -8.97 -0.80
C VAL A 126 -21.90 -8.28 -2.10
N LEU A 127 -20.85 -7.44 -2.10
CA LEU A 127 -20.38 -6.74 -3.29
C LEU A 127 -20.00 -7.71 -4.43
N PHE A 128 -19.34 -8.83 -4.11
CA PHE A 128 -18.96 -9.86 -5.08
C PHE A 128 -20.15 -10.66 -5.62
N MET A 129 -21.20 -10.85 -4.81
CA MET A 129 -22.45 -11.45 -5.26
C MET A 129 -23.09 -10.62 -6.38
N PHE A 130 -23.07 -9.29 -6.26
CA PHE A 130 -23.57 -8.38 -7.29
C PHE A 130 -22.65 -8.28 -8.51
N ALA A 131 -21.33 -8.37 -8.30
CA ALA A 131 -20.34 -8.27 -9.36
C ALA A 131 -20.54 -9.32 -10.48
N GLY A 132 -20.84 -10.56 -10.09
CA GLY A 132 -21.12 -11.64 -11.05
C GLY A 132 -22.28 -11.29 -11.97
N TRP A 133 -23.35 -10.70 -11.42
CA TRP A 133 -24.52 -10.30 -12.20
C TRP A 133 -24.23 -9.11 -13.13
N PHE A 134 -23.47 -8.11 -12.67
CA PHE A 134 -23.17 -6.91 -13.47
C PHE A 134 -22.21 -7.16 -14.64
N LEU A 135 -21.30 -8.13 -14.55
CA LEU A 135 -20.31 -8.40 -15.60
C LEU A 135 -20.71 -9.49 -16.61
N SER A 136 -21.82 -10.22 -16.41
CA SER A 136 -22.30 -11.22 -17.37
C SER A 136 -22.88 -10.63 -18.67
N GLY A 137 -23.10 -9.32 -18.76
CA GLY A 137 -23.78 -8.67 -19.90
C GLY A 137 -22.90 -8.20 -21.06
N THR A 138 -21.57 -8.32 -21.00
CA THR A 138 -20.63 -7.74 -21.98
C THR A 138 -20.08 -8.79 -22.97
N ALA A 139 -20.97 -9.61 -23.52
CA ALA A 139 -20.64 -10.88 -24.20
C ALA A 139 -19.91 -10.79 -25.56
N ASP A 140 -19.58 -9.62 -26.09
CA ASP A 140 -19.03 -9.52 -27.45
C ASP A 140 -17.54 -9.88 -27.54
N ARG A 141 -16.75 -9.84 -26.44
CA ARG A 141 -15.30 -10.17 -26.44
C ARG A 141 -14.81 -10.76 -25.09
N PRO A 142 -14.43 -12.06 -25.01
CA PRO A 142 -14.02 -12.70 -23.76
C PRO A 142 -12.73 -12.10 -23.15
N ASP A 143 -11.78 -11.67 -23.99
CA ASP A 143 -10.51 -11.07 -23.54
C ASP A 143 -10.70 -9.79 -22.71
N LEU A 144 -11.69 -8.98 -23.05
CA LEU A 144 -11.98 -7.72 -22.35
C LEU A 144 -12.72 -7.97 -21.03
N GLN A 145 -13.46 -9.08 -20.94
CA GLN A 145 -14.23 -9.43 -19.77
C GLN A 145 -13.32 -9.81 -18.59
N VAL A 146 -12.25 -10.58 -18.84
CA VAL A 146 -11.26 -10.96 -17.81
C VAL A 146 -10.55 -9.73 -17.23
N GLN A 147 -10.19 -8.77 -18.08
CA GLN A 147 -9.60 -7.51 -17.62
C GLN A 147 -10.57 -6.72 -16.73
N SER A 148 -11.85 -6.68 -17.09
CA SER A 148 -12.88 -6.04 -16.27
C SER A 148 -13.06 -6.71 -14.90
N TYR A 149 -13.01 -8.04 -14.83
CA TYR A 149 -13.06 -8.76 -13.54
C TYR A 149 -11.86 -8.41 -12.66
N ILE A 150 -10.64 -8.45 -13.20
CA ILE A 150 -9.41 -8.13 -12.45
C ILE A 150 -9.47 -6.69 -11.96
N ASP A 151 -9.81 -5.74 -12.83
CA ASP A 151 -9.91 -4.32 -12.48
C ASP A 151 -10.97 -4.07 -11.41
N PHE A 152 -12.13 -4.72 -11.51
CA PHE A 152 -13.19 -4.63 -10.52
C PHE A 152 -12.73 -5.13 -9.15
N VAL A 153 -12.13 -6.33 -9.09
CA VAL A 153 -11.63 -6.94 -7.84
C VAL A 153 -10.57 -6.05 -7.18
N LEU A 154 -9.59 -5.58 -7.95
CA LEU A 154 -8.52 -4.72 -7.44
C LEU A 154 -9.07 -3.36 -6.96
N LYS A 155 -10.00 -2.75 -7.70
CA LYS A 155 -10.65 -1.49 -7.32
C LYS A 155 -11.49 -1.67 -6.05
N ALA A 156 -12.26 -2.74 -5.96
CA ALA A 156 -13.10 -3.07 -4.81
C ALA A 156 -12.26 -3.25 -3.54
N ILE A 157 -11.17 -4.03 -3.60
CA ILE A 157 -10.27 -4.22 -2.46
C ILE A 157 -9.66 -2.87 -2.03
N SER A 158 -9.18 -2.07 -2.97
CA SER A 158 -8.58 -0.76 -2.68
C SER A 158 -9.56 0.21 -2.02
N TRP A 159 -10.75 0.36 -2.61
CA TRP A 159 -11.79 1.27 -2.10
C TRP A 159 -12.41 0.81 -0.78
N LEU A 160 -12.41 -0.49 -0.49
CA LEU A 160 -12.92 -1.03 0.77
C LEU A 160 -11.89 -0.90 1.89
N VAL A 161 -10.64 -1.29 1.66
CA VAL A 161 -9.61 -1.35 2.70
C VAL A 161 -9.24 0.04 3.23
N ILE A 162 -9.15 1.06 2.36
CA ILE A 162 -8.77 2.43 2.74
C ILE A 162 -9.68 3.03 3.84
N PRO A 163 -11.01 3.18 3.66
CA PRO A 163 -11.87 3.79 4.66
C PRO A 163 -11.95 2.97 5.95
N ILE A 164 -11.87 1.64 5.85
CA ILE A 164 -11.91 0.76 7.01
C ILE A 164 -10.65 0.92 7.87
N MET A 165 -9.47 0.96 7.26
CA MET A 165 -8.23 1.19 7.99
C MET A 165 -8.20 2.58 8.61
N LEU A 166 -8.71 3.59 7.89
CA LEU A 166 -8.85 4.96 8.40
C LEU A 166 -9.77 5.03 9.63
N LEU A 167 -10.95 4.42 9.55
CA LEU A 167 -11.92 4.42 10.65
C LEU A 167 -11.40 3.64 11.86
N LEU A 168 -10.81 2.47 11.67
CA LEU A 168 -10.15 1.69 12.72
C LEU A 168 -9.09 2.53 13.45
N ALA A 169 -8.21 3.17 12.70
CA ALA A 169 -7.14 3.99 13.26
C ALA A 169 -7.71 5.16 14.08
N CYS A 170 -8.70 5.88 13.52
CA CYS A 170 -9.31 7.05 14.15
C CYS A 170 -10.09 6.69 15.43
N TRP A 171 -10.83 5.56 15.42
CA TRP A 171 -11.64 5.15 16.57
C TRP A 171 -10.87 4.38 17.64
N SER A 172 -9.67 3.90 17.34
CA SER A 172 -8.86 3.17 18.32
C SER A 172 -8.48 4.00 19.56
N LEU A 173 -8.19 5.28 19.37
CA LEU A 173 -7.74 6.17 20.44
C LEU A 173 -8.91 6.57 21.37
N PRO A 174 -10.08 7.00 20.86
CA PRO A 174 -11.26 7.21 21.70
C PRO A 174 -11.69 5.94 22.46
N GLU A 175 -11.58 4.76 21.86
CA GLU A 175 -11.92 3.51 22.54
C GLU A 175 -11.01 3.26 23.75
N ASP A 176 -9.69 3.44 23.57
CA ASP A 176 -8.72 3.25 24.64
C ASP A 176 -8.98 4.18 25.84
N ILE A 177 -9.44 5.40 25.55
CA ILE A 177 -9.85 6.38 26.57
C ILE A 177 -11.16 5.93 27.25
N ARG A 178 -12.16 5.53 26.46
CA ARG A 178 -13.47 5.10 26.96
C ARG A 178 -13.38 3.90 27.89
N LEU A 179 -12.52 2.94 27.56
CA LEU A 179 -12.29 1.73 28.36
C LEU A 179 -11.37 1.95 29.57
N ARG A 180 -10.85 3.18 29.76
CA ARG A 180 -9.87 3.55 30.81
C ARG A 180 -8.59 2.69 30.80
N THR A 181 -8.32 1.98 29.71
CA THR A 181 -7.17 1.09 29.56
C THR A 181 -5.85 1.85 29.71
N ILE A 182 -5.80 3.11 29.25
CA ILE A 182 -4.62 3.98 29.34
C ILE A 182 -4.11 4.10 30.77
N HIS A 183 -4.99 4.26 31.76
CA HIS A 183 -4.58 4.42 33.16
C HIS A 183 -3.92 3.17 33.75
N THR A 184 -4.20 1.99 33.18
CA THR A 184 -3.59 0.72 33.61
C THR A 184 -2.32 0.36 32.84
N VAL A 185 -2.15 0.91 31.64
CA VAL A 185 -0.94 0.71 30.84
C VAL A 185 0.19 1.63 31.33
N VAL A 186 -0.14 2.84 31.77
CA VAL A 186 0.83 3.82 32.28
C VAL A 186 1.43 3.44 33.64
N THR A 187 0.75 2.58 34.41
CA THR A 187 1.30 2.09 35.70
C THR A 187 2.33 0.96 35.52
N LYS A 188 2.32 0.26 34.38
CA LYS A 188 3.46 -0.58 33.97
C LYS A 188 4.56 0.34 33.43
N PRO A 189 5.85 0.09 33.72
CA PRO A 189 6.94 0.98 33.29
C PRO A 189 7.24 0.84 31.78
N ALA A 190 6.25 1.11 30.93
CA ALA A 190 6.36 1.13 29.48
C ALA A 190 6.65 2.57 28.99
N TYR A 191 7.68 2.72 28.17
CA TYR A 191 8.01 4.01 27.57
C TYR A 191 6.90 4.44 26.60
N ARG A 192 6.62 5.75 26.53
CA ARG A 192 5.56 6.32 25.68
C ARG A 192 5.70 5.89 24.21
N ILE A 193 6.93 5.89 23.71
CA ILE A 193 7.27 5.47 22.33
C ILE A 193 6.90 4.01 22.06
N GLU A 194 6.98 3.12 23.04
CA GLU A 194 6.67 1.70 22.84
C GLU A 194 5.18 1.43 22.72
N ILE A 195 4.36 2.23 23.37
CA ILE A 195 2.90 2.17 23.24
C ILE A 195 2.51 2.55 21.81
N VAL A 196 3.09 3.64 21.28
CA VAL A 196 2.83 4.11 19.92
C VAL A 196 3.34 3.10 18.89
N LEU A 197 4.58 2.62 19.03
CA LEU A 197 5.15 1.61 18.13
C LEU A 197 4.36 0.30 18.15
N GLY A 198 3.95 -0.16 19.33
CA GLY A 198 3.12 -1.35 19.47
C GLY A 198 1.78 -1.22 18.73
N ARG A 199 1.14 -0.04 18.83
CA ARG A 199 -0.12 0.26 18.13
C ARG A 199 0.05 0.35 16.63
N MET A 200 1.07 1.06 16.15
CA MET A 200 1.37 1.17 14.72
C MET A 200 1.61 -0.22 14.12
N LEU A 201 2.51 -1.00 14.72
CA LEU A 201 2.77 -2.37 14.26
C LEU A 201 1.53 -3.27 14.33
N GLY A 202 0.68 -3.10 15.35
CA GLY A 202 -0.58 -3.81 15.46
C GLY A 202 -1.54 -3.53 14.30
N PHE A 203 -1.76 -2.26 13.96
CA PHE A 203 -2.62 -1.87 12.83
C PHE A 203 -2.02 -2.24 11.48
N THR A 204 -0.71 -2.09 11.32
CA THR A 204 0.01 -2.46 10.10
C THR A 204 -0.10 -3.98 9.86
N LEU A 205 0.11 -4.81 10.88
CA LEU A 205 -0.08 -6.26 10.78
C LEU A 205 -1.54 -6.62 10.49
N LEU A 206 -2.49 -6.02 11.20
CA LEU A 206 -3.92 -6.27 10.99
C LEU A 206 -4.36 -5.90 9.57
N GLY A 207 -3.89 -4.77 9.05
CA GLY A 207 -4.13 -4.35 7.67
C GLY A 207 -3.53 -5.31 6.65
N SER A 208 -2.30 -5.79 6.89
CA SER A 208 -1.66 -6.78 6.01
C SER A 208 -2.44 -8.10 5.96
N VAL A 209 -2.93 -8.58 7.12
CA VAL A 209 -3.73 -9.81 7.20
C VAL A 209 -5.05 -9.64 6.45
N ILE A 210 -5.74 -8.50 6.63
CA ILE A 210 -7.00 -8.23 5.92
C ILE A 210 -6.76 -8.16 4.41
N LEU A 211 -5.69 -7.50 3.96
CA LEU A 211 -5.34 -7.41 2.55
C LEU A 211 -5.06 -8.79 1.94
N VAL A 212 -4.31 -9.64 2.65
CA VAL A 212 -4.02 -11.02 2.21
C VAL A 212 -5.30 -11.85 2.11
N VAL A 213 -6.19 -11.78 3.10
CA VAL A 213 -7.45 -12.53 3.08
C VAL A 213 -8.37 -12.03 1.94
N MET A 214 -8.55 -10.72 1.80
CA MET A 214 -9.35 -10.12 0.71
C MET A 214 -8.78 -10.48 -0.66
N GLY A 215 -7.46 -10.40 -0.82
CA GLY A 215 -6.77 -10.78 -2.06
C GLY A 215 -6.92 -12.27 -2.38
N ALA A 216 -6.79 -13.14 -1.39
CA ALA A 216 -6.97 -14.59 -1.56
C ALA A 216 -8.41 -14.93 -1.98
N VAL A 217 -9.42 -14.36 -1.30
CA VAL A 217 -10.83 -14.55 -1.68
C VAL A 217 -11.12 -13.99 -3.06
N GLY A 218 -10.59 -12.81 -3.39
CA GLY A 218 -10.73 -12.21 -4.72
C GLY A 218 -10.10 -13.06 -5.82
N TYR A 219 -8.91 -13.62 -5.58
CA TYR A 219 -8.23 -14.53 -6.51
C TYR A 219 -9.05 -15.81 -6.76
N ILE A 220 -9.51 -16.48 -5.71
CA ILE A 220 -10.36 -17.67 -5.80
C ILE A 220 -11.65 -17.36 -6.58
N TRP A 221 -12.22 -16.18 -6.39
CA TRP A 221 -13.42 -15.78 -7.13
C TRP A 221 -13.14 -15.57 -8.63
N ILE A 222 -12.00 -14.96 -8.99
CA ILE A 222 -11.60 -14.78 -10.39
C ILE A 222 -11.41 -16.13 -11.08
N GLU A 223 -10.69 -17.06 -10.45
CA GLU A 223 -10.44 -18.40 -11.01
C GLU A 223 -11.76 -19.13 -11.31
N ARG A 224 -12.75 -19.02 -10.40
CA ARG A 224 -14.09 -19.59 -10.62
C ARG A 224 -14.84 -18.94 -11.78
N GLN A 225 -14.82 -17.61 -11.89
CA GLN A 225 -15.54 -16.91 -12.96
C GLN A 225 -14.91 -17.14 -14.34
N VAL A 226 -13.58 -17.28 -14.40
CA VAL A 226 -12.87 -17.57 -15.66
C VAL A 226 -13.20 -19.00 -16.14
N ALA A 227 -13.28 -19.98 -15.22
CA ALA A 227 -13.68 -21.34 -15.57
C ALA A 227 -15.10 -21.40 -16.18
N ASP A 228 -16.04 -20.60 -15.66
CA ASP A 228 -17.41 -20.52 -16.20
C ASP A 228 -17.42 -19.94 -17.64
N ILE A 229 -16.50 -19.01 -17.98
CA ILE A 229 -16.36 -18.46 -19.34
C ILE A 229 -15.78 -19.49 -20.31
N GLU A 230 -14.75 -20.22 -19.89
CA GLU A 230 -14.10 -21.25 -20.70
C GLU A 230 -15.08 -22.37 -21.08
N GLN A 231 -15.92 -22.79 -20.12
CA GLN A 231 -17.01 -23.73 -20.39
C GLN A 231 -18.04 -23.16 -21.38
N ASN A 232 -18.46 -21.90 -21.21
CA ASN A 232 -19.40 -21.28 -22.15
C ASN A 232 -18.80 -21.12 -23.56
N LYS A 233 -17.49 -20.83 -23.69
CA LYS A 233 -16.79 -20.80 -24.98
C LYS A 233 -16.73 -22.19 -25.62
N ALA A 234 -16.41 -23.24 -24.86
CA ALA A 234 -16.37 -24.62 -25.34
C ALA A 234 -17.75 -25.14 -25.79
N VAL A 235 -18.82 -24.73 -25.11
CA VAL A 235 -20.20 -25.07 -25.50
C VAL A 235 -20.64 -24.26 -26.73
N ALA A 236 -20.26 -22.99 -26.83
CA ALA A 236 -20.54 -22.15 -28.00
C ALA A 236 -19.80 -22.63 -29.25
N SER A 237 -18.51 -22.97 -29.15
CA SER A 237 -17.75 -23.55 -30.26
C SER A 237 -18.30 -24.92 -30.67
N ALA A 238 -18.75 -25.74 -29.72
CA ALA A 238 -19.42 -27.01 -30.03
C ALA A 238 -20.78 -26.83 -30.74
N THR A 239 -21.44 -25.67 -30.59
CA THR A 239 -22.71 -25.35 -31.26
C THR A 239 -22.50 -24.73 -32.64
N GLU A 240 -21.38 -24.03 -32.88
CA GLU A 240 -21.01 -23.50 -34.20
C GLU A 240 -20.37 -24.56 -35.13
N ASN A 241 -19.85 -25.66 -34.58
CA ASN A 241 -19.18 -26.73 -35.33
C ASN A 241 -20.11 -27.63 -36.19
N GLU A 242 -21.38 -27.29 -36.41
CA GLU A 242 -22.24 -28.05 -37.31
C GLU A 242 -22.06 -27.67 -38.81
N ASP A 243 -21.42 -26.54 -39.14
CA ASP A 243 -21.39 -26.02 -40.52
C ASP A 243 -19.99 -25.73 -41.15
N SER A 244 -18.86 -26.05 -40.51
CA SER A 244 -17.53 -25.84 -41.16
C SER A 244 -16.44 -26.77 -40.64
N GLU A 245 -15.92 -27.65 -41.50
CA GLU A 245 -14.71 -28.46 -41.28
C GLU A 245 -13.46 -27.55 -41.38
N GLU A 246 -12.91 -27.10 -40.24
CA GLU A 246 -11.53 -26.61 -40.16
C GLU A 246 -10.91 -27.04 -38.81
N GLU A 247 -9.65 -27.48 -38.87
CA GLU A 247 -8.91 -28.20 -37.83
C GLU A 247 -8.81 -27.43 -36.49
N PRO A 248 -8.96 -28.09 -35.33
CA PRO A 248 -8.78 -27.45 -34.03
C PRO A 248 -7.29 -27.41 -33.66
N GLU A 249 -6.61 -26.33 -34.03
CA GLU A 249 -5.33 -25.92 -33.42
C GLU A 249 -5.47 -24.54 -32.75
N GLU A 250 -6.50 -24.33 -31.92
CA GLU A 250 -6.43 -23.31 -30.88
C GLU A 250 -5.89 -23.98 -29.62
N GLU A 251 -4.58 -23.84 -29.37
CA GLU A 251 -3.98 -24.11 -28.05
C GLU A 251 -4.88 -23.46 -26.99
N GLU A 252 -5.19 -24.16 -25.90
CA GLU A 252 -5.88 -23.62 -24.72
C GLU A 252 -5.03 -22.48 -24.12
N VAL A 253 -5.10 -21.30 -24.71
CA VAL A 253 -4.40 -20.13 -24.22
C VAL A 253 -5.15 -19.67 -22.97
N SER A 254 -4.66 -20.08 -21.82
CA SER A 254 -5.14 -19.64 -20.50
C SER A 254 -5.40 -18.13 -20.52
N LEU A 255 -6.66 -17.74 -20.31
CA LEU A 255 -7.11 -16.34 -20.33
C LEU A 255 -6.44 -15.46 -19.26
N LEU A 256 -5.78 -16.06 -18.28
CA LEU A 256 -5.04 -15.41 -17.20
C LEU A 256 -3.56 -15.13 -17.54
N VAL A 257 -3.21 -15.03 -18.83
CA VAL A 257 -1.85 -14.69 -19.27
C VAL A 257 -1.78 -13.19 -19.60
N SER A 258 -0.78 -12.50 -19.04
CA SER A 258 -0.53 -11.09 -19.37
C SER A 258 -0.10 -10.94 -20.83
N LYS A 259 -0.63 -9.94 -21.55
CA LYS A 259 -0.17 -9.59 -22.89
C LYS A 259 1.25 -9.02 -22.81
N VAL A 260 2.26 -9.76 -23.28
CA VAL A 260 3.64 -9.28 -23.39
C VAL A 260 3.89 -8.81 -24.81
N PRO A 261 4.45 -7.61 -25.03
CA PRO A 261 4.85 -7.18 -26.36
C PRO A 261 6.04 -8.02 -26.84
N LEU A 262 5.86 -8.75 -27.93
CA LEU A 262 6.97 -9.39 -28.63
C LEU A 262 7.70 -8.33 -29.45
N TYR A 263 8.97 -8.08 -29.08
CA TYR A 263 9.86 -7.24 -29.85
C TYR A 263 10.44 -8.06 -30.99
N GLY A 264 9.97 -7.82 -32.21
CA GLY A 264 10.50 -8.42 -33.44
C GLY A 264 11.06 -7.34 -34.38
N GLU A 265 12.06 -7.70 -35.17
CA GLU A 265 12.46 -6.89 -36.31
C GLU A 265 11.50 -7.14 -37.47
N ILE A 266 10.87 -6.08 -37.98
CA ILE A 266 10.03 -6.14 -39.16
C ILE A 266 10.89 -5.98 -40.41
N SER A 267 10.91 -7.00 -41.27
CA SER A 267 11.52 -6.93 -42.60
C SER A 267 10.44 -6.83 -43.66
N PHE A 268 10.52 -5.85 -44.56
CA PHE A 268 9.62 -5.76 -45.71
C PHE A 268 10.22 -6.54 -46.88
N THR A 269 9.35 -7.12 -47.70
CA THR A 269 9.75 -7.78 -48.95
C THR A 269 8.94 -7.16 -50.08
N ASP A 270 9.59 -6.92 -51.22
CA ASP A 270 8.94 -6.43 -52.45
C ASP A 270 8.28 -7.60 -53.22
N ARG A 271 7.52 -7.28 -54.28
CA ARG A 271 6.76 -8.22 -55.11
C ARG A 271 7.63 -9.29 -55.77
N GLU A 272 8.92 -8.99 -55.95
CA GLU A 272 9.93 -9.88 -56.52
C GLU A 272 10.65 -10.73 -55.46
N GLY A 273 10.28 -10.62 -54.18
CA GLY A 273 10.91 -11.37 -53.09
C GLY A 273 12.20 -10.73 -52.55
N ALA A 274 12.54 -9.50 -52.98
CA ALA A 274 13.73 -8.79 -52.53
C ALA A 274 13.51 -8.08 -51.18
N PRO A 275 14.48 -8.10 -50.25
CA PRO A 275 14.34 -7.45 -48.95
C PRO A 275 14.42 -5.92 -49.07
N THR A 276 13.44 -5.23 -48.52
CA THR A 276 13.31 -3.77 -48.56
C THR A 276 13.25 -3.19 -47.15
N ALA A 277 13.92 -2.07 -46.93
CA ALA A 277 13.99 -1.45 -45.61
C ALA A 277 12.70 -0.71 -45.19
N LEU A 278 11.83 -0.37 -46.15
CA LEU A 278 10.62 0.42 -45.94
C LEU A 278 9.49 -0.13 -46.82
N GLY A 279 8.25 -0.09 -46.31
CA GLY A 279 7.06 -0.42 -47.09
C GLY A 279 6.76 0.60 -48.20
N ILE A 280 5.88 0.24 -49.13
CA ILE A 280 5.56 1.05 -50.31
C ILE A 280 4.74 2.29 -49.94
N ASN A 281 5.07 3.43 -50.55
CA ASN A 281 4.30 4.65 -50.43
C ASN A 281 3.26 4.72 -51.56
N VAL A 282 1.97 4.77 -51.19
CA VAL A 282 0.82 4.82 -52.12
C VAL A 282 0.44 6.24 -52.56
N GLY A 283 1.38 7.18 -52.52
CA GLY A 283 1.19 8.56 -52.97
C GLY A 283 0.94 9.59 -51.86
N ASP A 284 1.25 9.23 -50.62
CA ASP A 284 1.25 10.18 -49.51
C ASP A 284 2.51 11.06 -49.56
N VAL A 285 2.32 12.38 -49.62
CA VAL A 285 3.40 13.38 -49.63
C VAL A 285 4.27 13.29 -48.36
N TRP A 286 3.71 12.71 -47.31
CA TRP A 286 4.34 12.58 -46.01
C TRP A 286 4.59 11.11 -45.69
N MET A 287 5.86 10.71 -45.60
CA MET A 287 6.33 9.32 -45.37
C MET A 287 6.07 8.81 -43.93
N PHE A 288 5.00 9.25 -43.26
CA PHE A 288 4.65 8.82 -41.91
C PHE A 288 4.00 7.44 -41.86
N ARG A 289 3.46 6.97 -43.00
CA ARG A 289 2.81 5.68 -43.12
C ARG A 289 3.29 5.00 -44.38
N SER A 290 3.84 3.79 -44.22
CA SER A 290 4.16 2.88 -45.31
C SER A 290 3.16 1.73 -45.29
N TYR A 291 2.82 1.22 -46.46
CA TYR A 291 1.90 0.11 -46.61
C TYR A 291 2.70 -1.15 -46.94
N ILE A 292 2.21 -2.29 -46.45
CA ILE A 292 2.68 -3.60 -46.88
C ILE A 292 1.80 -3.95 -48.07
N GLU A 293 2.41 -4.23 -49.21
CA GLU A 293 1.66 -4.78 -50.34
C GLU A 293 1.11 -6.16 -49.95
N GLY A 294 -0.20 -6.33 -50.04
CA GLY A 294 -0.82 -7.64 -49.89
C GLY A 294 -0.55 -8.48 -51.13
N ALA A 295 -0.31 -9.78 -50.94
CA ALA A 295 -0.24 -10.76 -52.02
C ALA A 295 -1.57 -10.87 -52.77
#